data_AF-A0A2E7CWT0-F1
#
_entry.id   AF-A0A2E7CWT0-F1
#
_cell.length_a   1.000
_cell.length_b   1.000
_cell.length_c   1.000
_cell.angle_alpha   90.00
_cell.angle_beta   90.00
_cell.angle_gamma   90.00
#
_symmetry.space_group_name_H-M   'P 1'
#
loop_
_entity.id
_entity.type
_entity.pdbx_description
1 polymer ?
#
loop_
_entity_poly.entity_id
_entity_poly.type
_entity_poly.pdbx_seq_one_letter_code
_entity_poly.pdbx_strand_id
1 'polypeptide(L)'
;MPMKRTQIAIVPILLLLTVIGCSDTPDMRDQRLAEFAQQAVKEQARQNDRMADQSQAIVEESHQLAQTAKELVESDAEARRELIAAQQELTSQVNDQQATVDAGREQLEQDRREIAEQRHRDPIVATAIQNIGLTLACLLPLIVAVYVIRQMQSQDPDHAAVAEMLVLEVTSDEPRLLPGPQLRPRKLTHEDESAQHALITGDSTNAVEPPS
;
A
#
# COMPACT_ATOMS: atom_id res chain seq x y z
N MET A 1 -116.47 -36.41 13.89
CA MET A 1 -116.25 -37.67 13.16
C MET A 1 -116.40 -37.40 11.67
N PRO A 2 -115.30 -37.30 10.91
CA PRO A 2 -114.97 -38.37 9.96
C PRO A 2 -113.45 -38.52 9.71
N MET A 3 -112.85 -39.65 10.13
CA MET A 3 -111.44 -39.98 9.86
C MET A 3 -111.25 -41.42 9.33
N LYS A 4 -112.26 -41.98 8.64
CA LYS A 4 -112.21 -43.39 8.18
C LYS A 4 -112.05 -43.60 6.67
N ARG A 5 -112.12 -42.55 5.84
CA ARG A 5 -112.07 -42.72 4.37
C ARG A 5 -110.66 -42.66 3.76
N THR A 6 -109.72 -41.95 4.37
CA THR A 6 -108.34 -41.84 3.85
C THR A 6 -107.43 -43.00 4.24
N GLN A 7 -107.71 -43.72 5.34
CA GLN A 7 -106.89 -44.89 5.73
C GLN A 7 -107.15 -46.15 4.88
N ILE A 8 -108.35 -46.32 4.32
CA ILE A 8 -108.69 -47.51 3.54
C ILE A 8 -108.02 -47.50 2.15
N ALA A 9 -107.65 -46.33 1.62
CA ALA A 9 -106.99 -46.21 0.32
C ALA A 9 -105.46 -46.38 0.36
N ILE A 10 -104.81 -46.11 1.50
CA ILE A 10 -103.35 -46.21 1.64
C ILE A 10 -102.90 -47.65 1.85
N VAL A 11 -103.69 -48.46 2.58
CA VAL A 11 -103.37 -49.86 2.86
C VAL A 11 -103.19 -50.72 1.60
N PRO A 12 -104.06 -50.69 0.57
CA PRO A 12 -103.85 -51.51 -0.62
C PRO A 12 -102.66 -51.01 -1.46
N ILE A 13 -102.36 -49.70 -1.46
CA ILE A 13 -101.25 -49.12 -2.22
C ILE A 13 -99.90 -49.45 -1.56
N LEU A 14 -99.81 -49.39 -0.24
CA LEU A 14 -98.62 -49.79 0.51
C LEU A 14 -98.38 -51.31 0.41
N LEU A 15 -99.45 -52.11 0.40
CA LEU A 15 -99.40 -53.56 0.23
C LEU A 15 -99.00 -53.96 -1.21
N LEU A 16 -99.43 -53.19 -2.23
CA LEU A 16 -99.01 -53.37 -3.62
C LEU A 16 -97.53 -52.98 -3.83
N LEU A 17 -97.03 -51.97 -3.12
CA LEU A 17 -95.60 -51.59 -3.18
C LEU A 17 -94.68 -52.61 -2.51
N THR A 18 -95.14 -53.32 -1.47
CA THR A 18 -94.35 -54.40 -0.85
C THR A 18 -94.27 -55.67 -1.69
N VAL A 19 -95.27 -55.94 -2.54
CA VAL A 19 -95.31 -57.15 -3.39
C VAL A 19 -94.47 -56.98 -4.67
N ILE A 20 -94.22 -55.75 -5.12
CA ILE A 20 -93.37 -55.48 -6.30
C ILE A 20 -91.86 -55.57 -5.96
N GLY A 21 -91.49 -55.52 -4.67
CA GLY A 21 -90.08 -55.57 -4.22
C GLY A 21 -89.55 -56.96 -3.83
N CYS A 22 -90.42 -57.95 -3.62
CA CYS A 22 -90.05 -59.31 -3.25
C CYS A 22 -90.84 -60.32 -4.10
N SER A 23 -90.64 -60.28 -5.42
CA SER A 23 -90.96 -61.44 -6.23
C SER A 23 -89.83 -62.44 -6.09
N ASP A 24 -90.03 -63.43 -5.21
CA ASP A 24 -89.34 -64.72 -5.25
C ASP A 24 -89.61 -65.35 -6.62
N THR A 25 -88.73 -65.02 -7.57
CA THR A 25 -88.60 -65.75 -8.84
C THR A 25 -87.21 -66.35 -8.88
N PRO A 26 -87.11 -67.62 -9.30
CA PRO A 26 -86.23 -68.60 -8.66
C PRO A 26 -84.85 -68.62 -9.31
N ASP A 27 -83.82 -68.79 -8.48
CA ASP A 27 -82.45 -69.31 -8.74
C ASP A 27 -81.59 -68.67 -9.85
N MET A 28 -82.15 -68.25 -10.99
CA MET A 28 -81.40 -67.81 -12.18
C MET A 28 -80.59 -66.52 -11.98
N ARG A 29 -81.02 -65.62 -11.09
CA ARG A 29 -80.33 -64.34 -10.84
C ARG A 29 -79.10 -64.53 -9.95
N ASP A 30 -79.26 -65.30 -8.88
CA ASP A 30 -78.19 -65.66 -7.96
C ASP A 30 -77.18 -66.60 -8.62
N GLN A 31 -77.64 -67.52 -9.48
CA GLN A 31 -76.76 -68.35 -10.30
C GLN A 31 -75.90 -67.51 -11.24
N ARG A 32 -76.48 -66.51 -11.93
CA ARG A 32 -75.72 -65.60 -12.79
C ARG A 32 -74.75 -64.74 -12.01
N LEU A 33 -75.16 -64.21 -10.86
CA LEU A 33 -74.25 -63.44 -10.00
C LEU A 33 -73.10 -64.30 -9.49
N ALA A 34 -73.36 -65.55 -9.10
CA ALA A 34 -72.35 -66.49 -8.68
C ALA A 34 -71.38 -66.83 -9.83
N GLU A 35 -71.89 -67.07 -11.04
CA GLU A 35 -71.06 -67.27 -12.23
C GLU A 35 -70.22 -66.02 -12.57
N PHE A 36 -70.81 -64.82 -12.55
CA PHE A 36 -70.07 -63.58 -12.77
C PHE A 36 -69.00 -63.34 -11.70
N ALA A 37 -69.30 -63.62 -10.43
CA ALA A 37 -68.33 -63.52 -9.34
C ALA A 37 -67.19 -64.53 -9.52
N GLN A 38 -67.51 -65.77 -9.89
CA GLN A 38 -66.53 -66.82 -10.12
C GLN A 38 -65.65 -66.51 -11.34
N GLN A 39 -66.24 -65.96 -12.40
CA GLN A 39 -65.55 -65.51 -13.59
C GLN A 39 -64.62 -64.31 -13.27
N ALA A 40 -65.11 -63.33 -12.51
CA ALA A 40 -64.34 -62.16 -12.09
C ALA A 40 -63.15 -62.54 -11.20
N VAL A 41 -63.36 -63.42 -10.21
CA VAL A 41 -62.28 -63.93 -9.34
C VAL A 41 -61.23 -64.68 -10.16
N LYS A 42 -61.65 -65.49 -11.14
CA LYS A 42 -60.72 -66.23 -12.00
C LYS A 42 -59.88 -65.31 -12.88
N GLU A 43 -60.49 -64.25 -13.41
CA GLU A 43 -59.76 -63.28 -14.23
C GLU A 43 -58.86 -62.37 -13.38
N GLN A 44 -59.28 -62.04 -12.15
CA GLN A 44 -58.45 -61.30 -11.20
C GLN A 44 -57.26 -62.11 -10.69
N ALA A 45 -57.44 -63.41 -10.45
CA ALA A 45 -56.33 -64.31 -10.13
C ALA A 45 -55.28 -64.33 -11.25
N ARG A 46 -55.71 -64.44 -12.51
CA ARG A 46 -54.81 -64.35 -13.67
C ARG A 46 -54.11 -63.00 -13.80
N GLN A 47 -54.79 -61.90 -13.50
CA GLN A 47 -54.17 -60.57 -13.46
C GLN A 47 -53.12 -60.48 -12.36
N ASN A 48 -53.44 -61.01 -11.18
CA ASN A 48 -52.54 -61.00 -10.03
C ASN A 48 -51.27 -61.82 -10.31
N ASP A 49 -51.40 -62.99 -10.94
CA ASP A 49 -50.25 -63.80 -11.35
C ASP A 49 -49.32 -63.02 -12.30
N ARG A 50 -49.88 -62.36 -13.33
CA ARG A 50 -49.09 -61.54 -14.25
C ARG A 50 -48.46 -60.32 -13.58
N MET A 51 -49.16 -59.69 -12.63
CA MET A 51 -48.62 -58.59 -11.85
C MET A 51 -47.49 -59.04 -10.93
N ALA A 52 -47.59 -60.24 -10.34
CA ALA A 52 -46.54 -60.81 -9.50
C ALA A 52 -45.27 -61.07 -10.32
N ASP A 53 -45.42 -61.68 -11.51
CA ASP A 53 -44.30 -61.93 -12.43
C ASP A 53 -43.62 -60.61 -12.86
N GLN A 54 -44.41 -59.59 -13.21
CA GLN A 54 -43.88 -58.27 -13.58
C GLN A 54 -43.21 -57.56 -12.39
N SER A 55 -43.80 -57.65 -11.20
CA SER A 55 -43.25 -57.01 -10.01
C SER A 55 -41.89 -57.60 -9.65
N GLN A 56 -41.71 -58.91 -9.80
CA GLN A 56 -40.43 -59.55 -9.52
C GLN A 56 -39.33 -59.07 -10.48
N ALA A 57 -39.64 -58.95 -11.78
CA ALA A 57 -38.70 -58.41 -12.76
C ALA A 57 -38.31 -56.93 -12.47
N ILE A 58 -39.29 -56.10 -12.08
CA ILE A 58 -39.05 -54.69 -11.74
C ILE A 58 -38.20 -54.55 -10.47
N VAL A 59 -38.38 -55.44 -9.48
CA VAL A 59 -37.59 -55.42 -8.24
C VAL A 59 -36.13 -55.77 -8.50
N GLU A 60 -35.87 -56.78 -9.34
CA GLU A 60 -34.52 -57.17 -9.73
C GLU A 60 -33.78 -56.01 -10.43
N GLU A 61 -34.45 -55.38 -11.42
CA GLU A 61 -33.90 -54.24 -12.15
C GLU A 61 -33.69 -53.02 -11.23
N SER A 62 -34.65 -52.73 -10.36
CA SER A 62 -34.52 -51.63 -9.39
C SER A 62 -33.37 -51.87 -8.40
N HIS A 63 -33.13 -53.12 -8.01
CA HIS A 63 -32.03 -53.46 -7.13
C HIS A 63 -30.68 -53.20 -7.83
N GLN A 64 -30.55 -53.64 -9.09
CA GLN A 64 -29.35 -53.40 -9.87
C GLN A 64 -29.12 -51.89 -10.12
N LEU A 65 -30.16 -51.14 -10.47
CA LEU A 65 -30.08 -49.69 -10.64
C LEU A 65 -29.66 -48.99 -9.35
N ALA A 66 -30.20 -49.42 -8.19
CA ALA A 66 -29.83 -48.87 -6.90
C ALA A 66 -28.37 -49.18 -6.52
N GLN A 67 -27.87 -50.38 -6.86
CA GLN A 67 -26.46 -50.73 -6.66
C GLN A 67 -25.55 -49.86 -7.52
N THR A 68 -25.83 -49.74 -8.82
CA THR A 68 -25.06 -48.88 -9.73
C THR A 68 -25.09 -47.42 -9.31
N ALA A 69 -26.27 -46.92 -8.88
CA ALA A 69 -26.39 -45.55 -8.37
C ALA A 69 -25.57 -45.35 -7.10
N LYS A 70 -25.51 -46.35 -6.21
CA LYS A 70 -24.68 -46.30 -5.01
C LYS A 70 -23.20 -46.23 -5.35
N GLU A 71 -22.72 -47.08 -6.24
CA GLU A 71 -21.32 -47.08 -6.71
C GLU A 71 -20.95 -45.75 -7.36
N LEU A 72 -21.84 -45.19 -8.18
CA LEU A 72 -21.62 -43.89 -8.81
C LEU A 72 -21.51 -42.77 -7.78
N VAL A 73 -22.41 -42.74 -6.78
CA VAL A 73 -22.38 -41.73 -5.70
C VAL A 73 -21.12 -41.87 -4.85
N GLU A 74 -20.68 -43.10 -4.58
CA GLU A 74 -19.44 -43.36 -3.83
C GLU A 74 -18.23 -42.83 -4.62
N SER A 75 -18.16 -43.09 -5.93
CA SER A 75 -17.11 -42.56 -6.80
C SER A 75 -17.14 -41.03 -6.93
N ASP A 76 -18.33 -40.42 -7.02
CA ASP A 76 -18.47 -38.95 -7.08
C ASP A 76 -18.05 -38.31 -5.75
N ALA A 77 -18.40 -38.92 -4.62
CA ALA A 77 -17.99 -38.47 -3.31
C ALA A 77 -16.46 -38.57 -3.13
N GLU A 78 -15.83 -39.62 -3.64
CA GLU A 78 -14.37 -39.78 -3.65
C GLU A 78 -13.70 -38.73 -4.53
N ALA A 79 -14.15 -38.56 -5.78
CA ALA A 79 -13.64 -37.55 -6.70
C ALA A 79 -13.75 -36.13 -6.12
N ARG A 80 -14.86 -35.81 -5.44
CA ARG A 80 -15.01 -34.51 -4.75
C ARG A 80 -14.02 -34.34 -3.61
N ARG A 81 -13.73 -35.39 -2.84
CA ARG A 81 -12.73 -35.33 -1.77
C ARG A 81 -11.34 -35.10 -2.33
N GLU A 82 -10.98 -35.79 -3.41
CA GLU A 82 -9.69 -35.60 -4.08
C GLU A 82 -9.55 -34.18 -4.65
N LEU A 83 -10.61 -33.65 -5.28
CA LEU A 83 -10.61 -32.27 -5.78
C LEU A 83 -10.45 -31.25 -4.65
N ILE A 84 -11.14 -31.43 -3.52
CA ILE A 84 -11.01 -30.55 -2.36
C ILE A 84 -9.59 -30.63 -1.79
N ALA A 85 -9.03 -31.84 -1.67
CA ALA A 85 -7.67 -32.03 -1.17
C ALA A 85 -6.64 -31.36 -2.10
N ALA A 86 -6.78 -31.52 -3.43
CA ALA A 86 -5.92 -30.87 -4.41
C ALA A 86 -6.05 -29.33 -4.37
N GLN A 87 -7.27 -28.80 -4.19
CA GLN A 87 -7.49 -27.36 -4.04
C GLN A 87 -6.87 -26.80 -2.76
N GLN A 88 -6.98 -27.52 -1.65
CA GLN A 88 -6.35 -27.15 -0.39
C GLN A 88 -4.83 -27.10 -0.51
N GLU A 89 -4.24 -28.10 -1.17
CA GLU A 89 -2.80 -28.18 -1.41
C GLU A 89 -2.29 -27.06 -2.34
N LEU A 90 -3.03 -26.74 -3.41
CA LEU A 90 -2.67 -25.60 -4.25
C LEU A 90 -2.79 -24.28 -3.48
N THR A 91 -3.82 -24.14 -2.64
CA THR A 91 -4.03 -22.93 -1.84
C THR A 91 -2.95 -22.75 -0.79
N SER A 92 -2.51 -23.82 -0.11
CA SER A 92 -1.40 -23.77 0.85
C SER A 92 -0.10 -23.36 0.16
N GLN A 93 0.24 -23.96 -0.99
CA GLN A 93 1.43 -23.61 -1.74
C GLN A 93 1.44 -22.14 -2.19
N VAL A 94 0.30 -21.63 -2.68
CA VAL A 94 0.19 -20.21 -3.07
C VAL A 94 0.35 -19.30 -1.86
N ASN A 95 -0.25 -19.64 -0.71
CA ASN A 95 -0.11 -18.85 0.51
C ASN A 95 1.34 -18.81 1.00
N ASP A 96 2.05 -19.95 0.96
CA ASP A 96 3.46 -20.03 1.36
C ASP A 96 4.37 -19.21 0.43
N GLN A 97 4.11 -19.27 -0.88
CA GLN A 97 4.81 -18.44 -1.87
C GLN A 97 4.54 -16.96 -1.63
N GLN A 98 3.29 -16.58 -1.38
CA GLN A 98 2.90 -15.20 -1.10
C GLN A 98 3.59 -14.69 0.17
N ALA A 99 3.61 -15.49 1.23
CA ALA A 99 4.30 -15.13 2.48
C ALA A 99 5.81 -14.90 2.26
N THR A 100 6.44 -15.72 1.42
CA THR A 100 7.86 -15.56 1.06
C THR A 100 8.09 -14.26 0.27
N VAL A 101 7.22 -13.94 -0.68
CA VAL A 101 7.28 -12.70 -1.46
C VAL A 101 7.06 -11.48 -0.57
N ASP A 102 6.08 -11.53 0.33
CA ASP A 102 5.78 -10.44 1.25
C ASP A 102 6.94 -10.19 2.21
N ALA A 103 7.55 -11.25 2.76
CA ALA A 103 8.75 -11.14 3.59
C ALA A 103 9.93 -10.53 2.81
N GLY A 104 10.15 -10.96 1.56
CA GLY A 104 11.18 -10.37 0.70
C GLY A 104 10.92 -8.90 0.38
N ARG A 105 9.65 -8.51 0.20
CA ARG A 105 9.26 -7.12 -0.03
C ARG A 105 9.49 -6.25 1.20
N GLU A 106 9.13 -6.75 2.39
CA GLU A 106 9.38 -6.06 3.68
C GLU A 106 10.88 -5.79 3.85
N GLN A 107 11.72 -6.80 3.58
CA GLN A 107 13.17 -6.68 3.66
C GLN A 107 13.71 -5.63 2.69
N LEU A 108 13.28 -5.64 1.43
CA LEU A 108 13.71 -4.65 0.44
C LEU A 108 13.26 -3.22 0.80
N GLU A 109 12.08 -3.08 1.40
CA GLU A 109 11.60 -1.77 1.83
C GLU A 109 12.38 -1.27 3.06
N GLN A 110 12.77 -2.16 3.97
CA GLN A 110 13.66 -1.86 5.07
C GLN A 110 15.05 -1.43 4.57
N ASP A 111 15.65 -2.18 3.64
CA ASP A 111 16.94 -1.86 3.02
C ASP A 111 16.89 -0.50 2.32
N ARG A 112 15.81 -0.19 1.60
CA ARG A 112 15.60 1.12 0.96
C ARG A 112 15.57 2.25 1.99
N ARG A 113 14.89 2.06 3.11
CA ARG A 113 14.84 3.05 4.20
C ARG A 113 16.21 3.27 4.81
N GLU A 114 16.96 2.19 5.05
CA GLU A 114 18.32 2.28 5.59
C GLU A 114 19.26 3.03 4.64
N ILE A 115 19.23 2.72 3.35
CA ILE A 115 20.04 3.43 2.34
C ILE A 115 19.66 4.91 2.27
N ALA A 116 18.36 5.23 2.35
CA ALA A 116 17.91 6.62 2.36
C ALA A 116 18.40 7.37 3.61
N GLU A 117 18.40 6.73 4.79
CA GLU A 117 18.96 7.29 6.02
C GLU A 117 20.47 7.50 5.93
N GLN A 118 21.21 6.51 5.42
CA GLN A 118 22.67 6.60 5.21
C GLN A 118 23.04 7.76 4.28
N ARG A 119 22.35 7.89 3.14
CA ARG A 119 22.56 9.01 2.20
C ARG A 119 22.23 10.37 2.78
N HIS A 120 21.38 10.45 3.81
CA HIS A 120 21.13 11.71 4.50
C HIS A 120 22.26 12.09 5.45
N ARG A 121 23.01 11.11 5.98
CA ARG A 121 24.15 11.32 6.89
C ARG A 121 25.47 11.60 6.18
N ASP A 122 25.72 10.97 5.04
CA ASP A 122 26.91 11.17 4.22
C ASP A 122 27.22 12.66 3.91
N PRO A 123 26.26 13.49 3.45
CA PRO A 123 26.53 14.90 3.16
C PRO A 123 26.83 15.70 4.44
N ILE A 124 26.24 15.34 5.59
CA ILE A 124 26.47 16.03 6.86
C ILE A 124 27.92 15.83 7.31
N VAL A 125 28.44 14.60 7.21
CA VAL A 125 29.83 14.29 7.60
C VAL A 125 30.82 14.97 6.66
N ALA A 126 30.57 14.94 5.34
CA ALA A 126 31.43 15.59 4.35
C ALA A 126 31.51 17.11 4.57
N THR A 127 30.36 17.78 4.76
CA THR A 127 30.31 19.22 5.03
C THR A 127 30.96 19.59 6.36
N ALA A 128 30.80 18.76 7.41
CA ALA A 128 31.44 19.01 8.70
C ALA A 128 32.97 18.98 8.60
N ILE A 129 33.55 18.00 7.91
CA ILE A 129 35.00 17.89 7.70
C ILE A 129 35.52 19.10 6.91
N GLN A 130 34.82 19.49 5.84
CA GLN A 130 35.21 20.63 5.03
C GLN A 130 35.18 21.95 5.82
N ASN A 131 34.13 22.17 6.62
CA ASN A 131 34.00 23.36 7.45
C ASN A 131 35.08 23.42 8.54
N ILE A 132 35.41 22.30 9.17
CA ILE A 132 36.52 22.22 10.14
C ILE A 132 37.85 22.57 9.45
N GLY A 133 38.11 22.01 8.26
CA GLY A 133 39.31 22.30 7.48
C GLY A 133 39.44 23.77 7.12
N LEU A 134 38.36 24.41 6.65
CA LEU A 134 38.33 25.83 6.33
C LEU A 134 38.53 26.70 7.58
N THR A 135 37.89 26.34 8.69
CA THR A 135 38.01 27.06 9.96
C THR A 135 39.44 27.01 10.47
N LEU A 136 40.08 25.83 10.43
CA LEU A 136 41.47 25.67 10.80
C LEU A 136 42.40 26.44 9.84
N ALA A 137 42.15 26.38 8.53
CA ALA A 137 42.94 27.12 7.54
C ALA A 137 42.89 28.64 7.75
N CYS A 138 41.75 29.19 8.21
CA CYS A 138 41.62 30.61 8.54
C CYS A 138 42.20 30.97 9.93
N LEU A 139 42.05 30.08 10.92
CA LEU A 139 42.56 30.34 12.27
C LEU A 139 44.08 30.22 12.35
N LEU A 140 44.69 29.30 11.61
CA LEU A 140 46.13 29.05 11.64
C LEU A 140 46.97 30.32 11.33
N PRO A 141 46.75 31.07 10.24
CA PRO A 141 47.50 32.30 9.98
C PRO A 141 47.25 33.38 11.05
N LEU A 142 46.06 33.43 11.64
CA LEU A 142 45.73 34.37 12.71
C LEU A 142 46.48 34.03 14.00
N ILE A 143 46.53 32.74 14.37
CA ILE A 143 47.30 32.23 15.50
C ILE A 143 48.79 32.53 15.31
N VAL A 144 49.33 32.29 14.11
CA VAL A 144 50.73 32.61 13.78
C VAL A 144 51.00 34.11 13.90
N ALA A 145 50.12 34.96 13.37
CA ALA A 145 50.27 36.42 13.48
C ALA A 145 50.27 36.88 14.94
N VAL A 146 49.32 36.40 15.75
CA VAL A 146 49.25 36.71 17.19
C VAL A 146 50.48 36.20 17.93
N TYR A 147 50.95 34.99 17.60
CA TYR A 147 52.15 34.41 18.19
C TYR A 147 53.39 35.25 17.90
N VAL A 148 53.61 35.66 16.64
CA VAL A 148 54.74 36.52 16.25
C VAL A 148 54.66 37.87 16.96
N ILE A 149 53.49 38.52 16.98
CA ILE A 149 53.31 39.81 17.66
C ILE A 149 53.61 39.70 19.16
N ARG A 150 53.10 38.65 19.82
CA ARG A 150 53.39 38.42 21.26
C ARG A 150 54.85 38.11 21.52
N GLN A 151 55.51 37.36 20.63
CA GLN A 151 56.92 37.05 20.76
C GLN A 151 57.78 38.30 20.58
N MET A 152 57.46 39.18 19.62
CA MET A 152 58.13 40.47 19.47
C MET A 152 57.92 41.37 20.69
N GLN A 153 56.68 41.50 21.19
CA GLN A 153 56.40 42.28 22.41
C GLN A 153 57.11 41.73 23.65
N SER A 154 57.30 40.41 23.74
CA SER A 154 58.00 39.78 24.87
C SER A 154 59.53 39.86 24.74
N GLN A 155 60.05 40.12 23.55
CA GLN A 155 61.49 40.27 23.30
C GLN A 155 61.99 41.70 23.52
N ASP A 156 61.10 42.68 23.68
CA ASP A 156 61.47 44.10 23.79
C ASP A 156 61.04 44.74 25.14
N PRO A 157 61.80 44.53 26.23
CA PRO A 157 61.75 45.45 27.37
C PRO A 157 62.38 46.81 27.04
N ASP A 158 63.07 46.96 25.91
CA ASP A 158 63.76 48.20 25.52
C ASP A 158 62.84 49.25 24.87
N HIS A 159 61.65 48.89 24.40
CA HIS A 159 60.69 49.88 23.87
C HIS A 159 60.21 50.89 24.92
N ALA A 160 60.17 50.51 26.19
CA ALA A 160 59.88 51.46 27.28
C ALA A 160 61.02 52.46 27.44
N ALA A 161 62.28 52.01 27.42
CA ALA A 161 63.45 52.88 27.51
C ALA A 161 63.61 53.79 26.27
N VAL A 162 63.32 53.27 25.07
CA VAL A 162 63.37 54.02 23.81
C VAL A 162 62.21 55.03 23.73
N ALA A 163 61.01 54.67 24.20
CA ALA A 163 59.89 55.61 24.29
C ALA A 163 60.16 56.73 25.30
N GLU A 164 60.75 56.41 26.46
CA GLU A 164 61.17 57.45 27.41
C GLU A 164 62.28 58.34 26.83
N MET A 165 63.23 57.78 26.07
CA MET A 165 64.29 58.57 25.42
C MET A 165 63.74 59.49 24.31
N LEU A 166 62.79 59.02 23.49
CA LEU A 166 62.09 59.84 22.49
C LEU A 166 61.22 60.93 23.12
N VAL A 167 60.55 60.64 24.24
CA VAL A 167 59.80 61.63 25.01
C VAL A 167 60.77 62.67 25.58
N LEU A 168 61.90 62.26 26.14
CA LEU A 168 62.92 63.18 26.64
C LEU A 168 63.43 64.12 25.54
N GLU A 169 63.59 63.60 24.32
CA GLU A 169 64.17 64.33 23.19
C GLU A 169 63.17 65.26 22.49
N VAL A 170 61.89 64.89 22.43
CA VAL A 170 60.80 65.78 21.95
C VAL A 170 60.52 66.92 22.93
N THR A 171 60.76 66.71 24.22
CA THR A 171 60.51 67.71 25.28
C THR A 171 61.74 68.57 25.60
N SER A 172 62.88 68.33 24.92
CA SER A 172 64.13 69.07 25.14
C SER A 172 64.22 70.31 24.23
N ASP A 173 64.69 71.44 24.78
CA ASP A 173 64.80 72.72 24.07
C ASP A 173 65.86 72.75 22.94
N GLU A 174 66.78 71.77 22.89
CA GLU A 174 67.68 71.54 21.75
C GLU A 174 67.64 70.06 21.31
N PRO A 175 66.75 69.70 20.37
CA PRO A 175 66.73 68.35 19.83
C PRO A 175 67.95 68.14 18.93
N ARG A 176 68.87 67.25 19.32
CA ARG A 176 70.09 66.94 18.54
C ARG A 176 69.83 66.00 17.37
N LEU A 177 68.75 65.22 17.41
CA LEU A 177 68.44 64.20 16.40
C LEU A 177 67.35 64.60 15.39
N LEU A 178 66.62 65.71 15.61
CA LEU A 178 65.62 66.22 14.66
C LEU A 178 66.07 67.58 14.09
N PRO A 179 66.05 67.80 12.76
CA PRO A 179 66.39 69.10 12.19
C PRO A 179 65.34 70.14 12.60
N GLY A 180 65.76 71.15 13.37
CA GLY A 180 64.88 72.24 13.83
C GLY A 180 64.24 73.04 12.69
N PRO A 181 63.05 73.63 12.90
CA PRO A 181 62.33 74.36 11.87
C PRO A 181 63.07 75.65 11.52
N GLN A 182 63.70 75.68 10.34
CA GLN A 182 64.29 76.88 9.76
C GLN A 182 63.19 77.87 9.36
N LEU A 183 62.82 78.76 10.30
CA LEU A 183 62.02 79.96 10.01
C LEU A 183 62.88 80.91 9.16
N ARG A 184 62.82 80.74 7.84
CA ARG A 184 63.48 81.64 6.88
C ARG A 184 62.63 82.90 6.70
N PRO A 185 63.13 84.10 7.05
CA PRO A 185 62.38 85.33 6.88
C PRO A 185 62.30 85.71 5.40
N ARG A 186 61.09 85.94 4.93
CA ARG A 186 60.75 86.46 3.60
C ARG A 186 61.23 87.91 3.49
N LYS A 187 62.18 88.17 2.60
CA LYS A 187 62.51 89.54 2.16
C LYS A 187 62.09 89.70 0.70
N LEU A 188 60.97 90.39 0.51
CA LEU A 188 60.46 90.93 -0.76
C LEU A 188 61.16 92.27 -1.04
N THR A 189 61.63 92.46 -2.28
CA THR A 189 61.54 93.65 -3.17
C THR A 189 62.71 93.56 -4.17
N HIS A 190 62.51 93.31 -5.47
CA HIS A 190 61.85 94.06 -6.56
C HIS A 190 62.92 94.73 -7.45
N GLU A 191 62.60 94.78 -8.75
CA GLU A 191 63.29 95.43 -9.89
C GLU A 191 64.26 94.51 -10.64
N ASP A 192 63.77 93.84 -11.70
CA ASP A 192 63.65 94.31 -13.11
C ASP A 192 64.90 93.79 -13.86
N GLU A 193 64.86 93.17 -15.03
CA GLU A 193 63.98 93.33 -16.19
C GLU A 193 64.29 92.16 -17.16
N SER A 194 63.37 91.89 -18.08
CA SER A 194 63.63 91.39 -19.43
C SER A 194 64.09 89.94 -19.67
N ALA A 195 63.10 89.15 -20.11
CA ALA A 195 63.06 88.51 -21.44
C ALA A 195 62.96 86.97 -21.47
N GLN A 196 62.01 86.51 -22.29
CA GLN A 196 61.80 85.15 -22.84
C GLN A 196 61.09 84.19 -21.86
N HIS A 197 59.77 84.00 -21.86
CA HIS A 197 58.81 83.81 -22.95
C HIS A 197 59.22 82.76 -24.01
N ALA A 198 58.32 81.79 -24.20
CA ALA A 198 58.33 80.64 -25.12
C ALA A 198 58.97 79.37 -24.50
N LEU A 199 58.35 78.19 -24.47
CA LEU A 199 57.17 77.72 -25.19
C LEU A 199 56.63 76.49 -24.43
N ILE A 200 55.43 76.63 -23.88
CA ILE A 200 54.52 75.51 -23.59
C ILE A 200 53.88 75.16 -24.93
N THR A 201 53.98 73.90 -25.36
CA THR A 201 52.97 73.21 -26.19
C THR A 201 53.41 71.77 -26.42
N GLY A 202 52.64 70.83 -25.87
CA GLY A 202 52.02 69.79 -26.68
C GLY A 202 52.69 68.45 -26.39
N ASP A 203 52.03 67.31 -26.38
CA ASP A 203 50.78 66.98 -27.05
C ASP A 203 50.21 65.70 -26.41
N SER A 204 48.91 65.58 -26.49
CA SER A 204 48.09 64.42 -26.12
C SER A 204 48.30 63.33 -27.19
N THR A 205 48.22 62.03 -26.93
CA THR A 205 47.01 61.22 -27.18
C THR A 205 47.41 59.74 -27.00
N ASN A 206 46.74 59.03 -26.10
CA ASN A 206 45.73 57.98 -26.38
C ASN A 206 46.10 56.96 -27.47
N ALA A 207 46.32 55.70 -27.07
CA ALA A 207 45.99 54.54 -27.87
C ALA A 207 45.31 53.49 -26.97
N VAL A 208 44.03 53.31 -27.24
CA VAL A 208 43.07 52.37 -26.66
C VAL A 208 43.04 51.14 -27.59
N GLU A 209 43.31 49.94 -27.05
CA GLU A 209 42.88 48.63 -27.58
C GLU A 209 41.33 48.55 -27.60
N PRO A 210 40.61 47.65 -28.33
CA PRO A 210 40.87 46.23 -28.62
C PRO A 210 40.21 45.74 -29.96
N PRO A 211 39.59 44.54 -30.09
CA PRO A 211 40.11 43.16 -30.01
C PRO A 211 39.89 42.36 -31.33
N SER A 212 40.55 41.21 -31.47
CA SER A 212 40.04 40.00 -32.16
C SER A 212 40.68 38.77 -31.56
#